data_AF-A0A2D6CTP3-F1
#
_entry.id   AF-A0A2D6CTP3-F1
#
_cell.length_a   1.000
_cell.length_b   1.000
_cell.length_c   1.000
_cell.angle_alpha   90.00
_cell.angle_beta   90.00
_cell.angle_gamma   90.00
#
_symmetry.space_group_name_H-M   'P 1'
#
loop_
_entity.id
_entity.type
_entity.pdbx_description
1 polymer ?
#
loop_
_entity_poly.entity_id
_entity_poly.type
_entity_poly.pdbx_seq_one_letter_code
_entity_poly.pdbx_strand_id
1 'polypeptide(L)'
;MRLDLLINDFVHKAVVSRSLIVYEHHFMRTFIHVHDMARAFCFALDNADEMLGEVYNVGSDSMNHSKQEVCELIRERVPGFYLHYAEIGQDADKRNYIVAYDKIVRLGYETAVTVPEGIDELVRGLEAVPFREEYRNT
;
A
#
# COMPACT_ATOMS: atom_id res chain seq x y z
N MET A 1 -7.41 -10.43 -4.75
CA MET A 1 -6.35 -9.64 -4.06
C MET A 1 -5.04 -9.90 -4.77
N ARG A 2 -4.25 -8.86 -5.07
CA ARG A 2 -2.91 -9.02 -5.68
C ARG A 2 -1.86 -9.08 -4.58
N LEU A 3 -1.39 -10.29 -4.27
CA LEU A 3 -0.45 -10.54 -3.16
C LEU A 3 1.00 -10.17 -3.50
N ASP A 4 1.29 -9.74 -4.72
CA ASP A 4 2.59 -9.21 -5.11
C ASP A 4 2.76 -7.71 -4.76
N LEU A 5 1.67 -7.04 -4.38
CA LEU A 5 1.72 -5.65 -3.92
C LEU A 5 2.12 -5.60 -2.44
N LEU A 6 3.04 -4.70 -2.09
CA LEU A 6 3.75 -4.68 -0.80
C LEU A 6 2.85 -4.81 0.44
N ILE A 7 1.84 -3.96 0.60
CA ILE A 7 0.94 -4.03 1.78
C ILE A 7 0.16 -5.35 1.78
N ASN A 8 -0.34 -5.78 0.62
CA ASN A 8 -1.10 -7.03 0.51
C ASN A 8 -0.23 -8.25 0.87
N ASP A 9 1.01 -8.28 0.36
CA ASP A 9 2.00 -9.32 0.69
C ASP A 9 2.30 -9.35 2.19
N PHE A 10 2.56 -8.18 2.78
CA PHE A 10 2.93 -8.06 4.19
C PHE A 10 1.79 -8.49 5.11
N VAL A 11 0.56 -8.05 4.84
CA VAL A 11 -0.62 -8.48 5.61
C VAL A 11 -0.86 -9.97 5.44
N HIS A 12 -0.77 -10.50 4.22
CA HIS A 12 -0.89 -11.94 3.98
C HIS A 12 0.16 -12.75 4.76
N LYS A 13 1.44 -12.36 4.71
CA LYS A 13 2.51 -13.00 5.48
C LYS A 13 2.28 -12.91 6.99
N ALA A 14 1.81 -11.77 7.49
CA ALA A 14 1.51 -11.57 8.90
C ALA A 14 0.34 -12.46 9.37
N VAL A 15 -0.75 -12.54 8.60
CA VAL A 15 -1.96 -13.30 8.94
C VAL A 15 -1.78 -14.80 8.76
N VAL A 16 -1.30 -15.20 7.57
CA VAL A 16 -1.27 -16.60 7.12
C VAL A 16 0.03 -17.28 7.54
N SER A 17 1.18 -16.70 7.17
CA SER A 17 2.49 -17.31 7.46
C SER A 17 2.99 -17.06 8.88
N ARG A 18 2.38 -16.10 9.60
CA ARG A 18 2.77 -15.66 10.94
C ARG A 18 4.25 -15.24 11.05
N SER A 19 4.85 -14.86 9.93
CA SER A 19 6.26 -14.46 9.84
C SER A 19 6.48 -13.51 8.66
N LEU A 20 7.21 -12.42 8.91
CA LEU A 20 7.54 -11.39 7.93
C LEU A 20 8.99 -10.94 8.13
N ILE A 21 9.79 -11.11 7.07
CA ILE A 21 11.17 -10.61 6.98
C ILE A 21 11.17 -9.45 6.01
N VAL A 22 11.69 -8.30 6.43
CA VAL A 22 11.70 -7.08 5.62
C VAL A 22 13.12 -6.57 5.44
N TYR A 23 13.50 -6.35 4.20
CA TYR A 23 14.76 -5.72 3.80
C TYR A 23 14.53 -4.25 3.51
N GLU A 24 15.57 -3.43 3.72
CA GLU A 24 15.54 -2.00 3.41
C GLU A 24 14.32 -1.32 4.05
N HIS A 25 14.04 -1.64 5.32
CA HIS A 25 12.79 -1.27 6.01
C HIS A 25 12.56 0.26 6.09
N HIS A 26 13.64 1.03 6.05
CA HIS A 26 13.63 2.49 6.05
C HIS A 26 13.29 3.12 4.68
N PHE A 27 13.17 2.34 3.60
CA PHE A 27 12.83 2.87 2.28
C PHE A 27 11.40 3.44 2.27
N MET A 28 11.29 4.68 1.80
CA MET A 28 10.02 5.39 1.64
C MET A 28 9.27 4.91 0.40
N ARG A 29 7.98 4.70 0.60
CA ARG A 29 7.04 4.26 -0.43
C ARG A 29 5.80 5.13 -0.32
N THR A 30 4.96 5.00 -1.33
CA THR A 30 3.65 5.61 -1.32
C THR A 30 2.62 4.59 -1.75
N PHE A 31 1.43 4.69 -1.17
CA PHE A 31 0.38 3.69 -1.28
C PHE A 31 -0.92 4.36 -1.71
N ILE A 32 -1.78 3.66 -2.43
CA ILE A 32 -3.11 4.16 -2.74
C ILE A 32 -4.05 2.98 -2.80
N HIS A 33 -5.25 3.15 -2.24
CA HIS A 33 -6.27 2.12 -2.31
C HIS A 33 -6.82 2.01 -3.74
N VAL A 34 -7.18 0.79 -4.17
CA VAL A 34 -7.72 0.57 -5.53
C VAL A 34 -9.01 1.34 -5.78
N HIS A 35 -9.82 1.55 -4.72
CA HIS A 35 -11.02 2.37 -4.78
C HIS A 35 -10.70 3.83 -5.12
N ASP A 36 -9.68 4.40 -4.48
CA ASP A 36 -9.26 5.78 -4.76
C ASP A 36 -8.63 5.90 -6.13
N MET A 37 -7.85 4.91 -6.59
CA MET A 37 -7.37 4.90 -7.97
C MET A 37 -8.53 4.92 -8.98
N ALA A 38 -9.62 4.18 -8.73
CA ALA A 38 -10.80 4.25 -9.59
C ALA A 38 -11.49 5.62 -9.53
N ARG A 39 -11.64 6.21 -8.33
CA ARG A 39 -12.19 7.56 -8.15
C ARG A 39 -11.37 8.62 -8.87
N ALA A 40 -10.04 8.47 -8.93
CA ALA A 40 -9.17 9.40 -9.63
C ALA A 40 -9.44 9.44 -11.14
N PHE A 41 -9.81 8.31 -11.76
CA PHE A 41 -10.20 8.32 -13.17
C PHE A 41 -11.51 9.08 -13.39
N CYS A 42 -12.51 8.89 -12.54
CA CYS A 42 -13.74 9.68 -12.59
C CYS A 42 -13.45 11.18 -12.39
N PHE A 43 -12.65 11.50 -11.37
CA PHE A 43 -12.22 12.87 -11.10
C PHE A 43 -11.52 13.52 -12.30
N ALA A 44 -10.66 12.78 -13.00
CA ALA A 44 -9.98 13.29 -14.19
C ALA A 44 -10.92 13.55 -15.37
N LEU A 45 -11.99 12.75 -15.52
CA LEU A 45 -13.01 12.98 -16.54
C LEU A 45 -13.86 14.21 -16.23
N ASP A 46 -14.22 14.40 -14.96
CA ASP A 46 -15.02 15.53 -14.51
C ASP A 46 -14.24 16.86 -14.55
N ASN A 47 -12.90 16.80 -14.48
CA ASN A 47 -12.00 17.96 -14.52
C ASN A 47 -11.12 17.98 -15.78
N ALA A 48 -11.61 17.42 -16.89
CA ALA A 48 -10.82 17.24 -18.11
C ALA A 48 -10.24 18.55 -18.65
N ASP A 49 -10.98 19.65 -18.58
CA ASP A 49 -10.53 20.97 -19.07
C ASP A 49 -9.25 21.46 -18.36
N GLU A 50 -9.09 21.14 -17.07
CA GLU A 50 -7.91 21.51 -16.27
C GLU A 50 -6.80 20.46 -16.31
N MET A 51 -7.15 19.18 -16.47
CA MET A 51 -6.21 18.07 -16.38
C MET A 51 -5.61 17.63 -17.73
N LEU A 52 -6.19 18.06 -18.85
CA LEU A 52 -5.74 17.64 -20.17
C LEU A 52 -4.31 18.10 -20.47
N GLY A 53 -3.46 17.17 -20.93
CA GLY A 53 -2.07 17.45 -21.32
C GLY A 53 -1.10 17.50 -20.15
N GLU A 54 -1.56 17.27 -18.93
CA GLU A 54 -0.78 17.39 -17.71
C GLU A 54 -0.56 16.02 -17.02
N VAL A 55 0.55 15.89 -16.28
CA VAL A 55 0.86 14.69 -15.48
C VAL A 55 0.54 14.94 -14.01
N TYR A 56 -0.11 13.98 -13.35
CA TYR A 56 -0.50 14.06 -11.94
C TYR A 56 -0.03 12.82 -11.17
N ASN A 57 0.55 13.06 -9.99
CA ASN A 57 0.62 12.04 -8.95
C ASN A 57 -0.76 11.94 -8.29
N VAL A 58 -1.27 10.73 -8.11
CA VAL A 58 -2.59 10.48 -7.53
C VAL A 58 -2.41 9.88 -6.15
N GLY A 59 -2.95 10.54 -5.12
CA GLY A 59 -2.81 10.14 -3.73
C GLY A 59 -2.89 11.34 -2.79
N SER A 60 -2.39 11.16 -1.57
CA SER A 60 -2.26 12.21 -0.56
C SER A 60 -0.93 12.06 0.19
N ASP A 61 -0.41 13.15 0.76
CA ASP A 61 0.88 13.12 1.47
C ASP A 61 0.85 12.15 2.66
N SER A 62 -0.32 11.94 3.26
CA SER A 62 -0.58 10.96 4.32
C SER A 62 -0.37 9.50 3.91
N MET A 63 -0.15 9.22 2.63
CA MET A 63 0.09 7.87 2.12
C MET A 63 1.58 7.54 1.95
N ASN A 64 2.46 8.51 2.18
CA ASN A 64 3.90 8.25 2.18
C ASN A 64 4.29 7.56 3.49
N HIS A 65 4.75 6.31 3.39
CA HIS A 65 5.21 5.53 4.53
C HIS A 65 6.47 4.75 4.15
N SER A 66 7.38 4.61 5.10
CA SER A 66 8.43 3.61 5.08
C SER A 66 7.83 2.20 5.19
N LYS A 67 8.58 1.18 4.74
CA LYS A 67 8.16 -0.22 4.94
C LYS A 67 8.03 -0.55 6.43
N GLN A 68 8.86 0.06 7.28
CA GLN A 68 8.79 -0.08 8.73
C GLN A 68 7.47 0.46 9.29
N GLU A 69 7.05 1.68 8.93
CA GLU A 69 5.78 2.25 9.39
C GLU A 69 4.59 1.38 8.95
N VAL A 70 4.63 0.83 7.73
CA VAL A 70 3.64 -0.15 7.28
C VAL A 70 3.64 -1.39 8.18
N CYS A 71 4.80 -1.94 8.54
CA CYS A 71 4.88 -3.10 9.42
C CYS A 71 4.34 -2.80 10.82
N GLU A 72 4.55 -1.59 11.33
CA GLU A 72 4.02 -1.14 12.62
C GLU A 72 2.48 -1.08 12.58
N LEU A 73 1.89 -0.46 11.55
CA LEU A 73 0.44 -0.43 11.33
C LEU A 73 -0.18 -1.82 11.22
N ILE A 74 0.52 -2.78 10.61
CA ILE A 74 0.10 -4.18 10.52
C ILE A 74 0.19 -4.85 11.89
N ARG A 75 1.25 -4.61 12.66
CA ARG A 75 1.46 -5.22 13.98
C ARG A 75 0.43 -4.77 15.02
N GLU A 76 -0.10 -3.55 14.89
CA GLU A 76 -1.23 -3.08 15.70
C GLU A 76 -2.51 -3.90 15.47
N ARG A 77 -2.73 -4.39 14.24
CA ARG A 77 -3.93 -5.11 13.82
C ARG A 77 -3.80 -6.62 13.92
N VAL A 78 -2.59 -7.13 13.69
CA VAL A 78 -2.24 -8.54 13.70
C VAL A 78 -1.15 -8.75 14.75
N PRO A 79 -1.50 -8.94 16.03
CA PRO A 79 -0.50 -9.17 17.06
C PRO A 79 0.11 -10.58 16.96
N GLY A 80 1.38 -10.71 17.37
CA GLY A 80 2.01 -12.00 17.62
C GLY A 80 2.61 -12.72 16.41
N PHE A 81 2.74 -12.09 15.24
CA PHE A 81 3.57 -12.63 14.16
C PHE A 81 5.05 -12.27 14.36
N TYR A 82 5.95 -13.11 13.83
CA TYR A 82 7.38 -12.83 13.86
C TYR A 82 7.73 -11.75 12.84
N LEU A 83 8.29 -10.62 13.29
CA LEU A 83 8.75 -9.53 12.43
C LEU A 83 10.26 -9.36 12.59
N HIS A 84 11.01 -9.45 11.49
CA HIS A 84 12.44 -9.25 11.49
C HIS A 84 12.87 -8.29 10.37
N TYR A 85 13.61 -7.25 10.75
CA TYR A 85 14.27 -6.35 9.82
C TYR A 85 15.67 -6.88 9.52
N ALA A 86 15.89 -7.35 8.29
CA ALA A 86 17.15 -7.94 7.89
C ALA A 86 18.08 -6.86 7.30
N GLU A 87 19.32 -6.81 7.81
CA GLU A 87 20.35 -5.85 7.35
C GLU A 87 21.06 -6.31 6.07
N ILE A 88 21.10 -7.63 5.83
CA ILE A 88 21.79 -8.24 4.68
C ILE A 88 20.76 -8.82 3.74
N GLY A 89 20.69 -8.28 2.52
CA GLY A 89 19.76 -8.65 1.47
C GLY A 89 19.32 -7.41 0.70
N GLN A 90 18.69 -7.61 -0.47
CA GLN A 90 18.12 -6.52 -1.25
C GLN A 90 16.69 -6.85 -1.61
N ASP A 91 15.83 -5.84 -1.64
CA ASP A 91 14.52 -5.99 -2.24
C ASP A 91 14.67 -6.00 -3.77
N ALA A 92 13.85 -6.81 -4.45
CA ALA A 92 13.72 -6.72 -5.90
C ALA A 92 13.22 -5.33 -6.31
N ASP A 93 12.42 -4.71 -5.43
CA ASP A 93 11.88 -3.38 -5.58
C ASP A 93 12.74 -2.32 -4.88
N LYS A 94 13.61 -1.69 -5.66
CA LYS A 94 14.56 -0.66 -5.20
C LYS A 94 13.96 0.74 -5.11
N ARG A 95 12.63 0.89 -5.16
CA ARG A 95 11.99 2.20 -5.05
C ARG A 95 12.14 2.74 -3.63
N ASN A 96 12.66 3.96 -3.55
CA ASN A 96 12.77 4.74 -2.32
C ASN A 96 12.56 6.22 -2.63
N TYR A 97 11.36 6.74 -2.40
CA TYR A 97 10.99 8.12 -2.70
C TYR A 97 9.79 8.57 -1.87
N ILE A 98 9.66 9.89 -1.74
CA ILE A 98 8.47 10.56 -1.21
C ILE A 98 7.80 11.28 -2.38
N VAL A 99 6.50 11.07 -2.55
CA VAL A 99 5.74 11.68 -3.65
C VAL A 99 4.97 12.88 -3.12
N ALA A 100 5.07 14.00 -3.84
CA ALA A 100 4.25 15.18 -3.59
C ALA A 100 2.95 15.11 -4.40
N TYR A 101 1.84 15.48 -3.76
CA TYR A 101 0.50 15.39 -4.33
C TYR A 101 -0.19 16.75 -4.54
N ASP A 102 0.50 17.86 -4.24
CA ASP A 102 -0.04 19.23 -4.31
C ASP A 102 -0.84 19.53 -5.57
N LYS A 103 -0.37 19.03 -6.72
CA LYS A 103 -0.96 19.32 -8.03
C LYS A 103 -2.40 18.81 -8.15
N ILE A 104 -2.67 17.58 -7.70
CA ILE A 104 -4.03 17.01 -7.77
C ILE A 104 -4.91 17.50 -6.62
N VAL A 105 -4.31 17.72 -5.43
CA VAL A 105 -5.01 18.26 -4.26
C VAL A 105 -5.53 19.68 -4.52
N ARG A 106 -4.79 20.50 -5.26
CA ARG A 106 -5.24 21.85 -5.66
C ARG A 106 -6.50 21.85 -6.54
N LEU A 107 -6.77 20.74 -7.24
CA LEU A 107 -8.01 20.56 -8.02
C LEU A 107 -9.16 20.04 -7.15
N GLY A 108 -8.91 19.72 -5.87
CA GLY A 108 -9.91 19.21 -4.94
C GLY A 108 -10.01 17.68 -4.87
N TYR A 109 -9.02 16.95 -5.42
CA TYR A 109 -9.00 15.49 -5.25
C TYR A 109 -8.59 15.11 -3.82
N GLU A 110 -9.40 14.26 -3.19
CA GLU A 110 -9.15 13.71 -1.85
C GLU A 110 -9.35 12.20 -1.85
N THR A 111 -8.42 11.49 -1.21
CA THR A 111 -8.48 10.04 -1.01
C THR A 111 -9.52 9.71 0.07
N ALA A 112 -10.28 8.63 -0.13
CA ALA A 112 -11.36 8.22 0.77
C ALA A 112 -10.96 7.07 1.69
N VAL A 113 -9.92 6.31 1.33
CA VAL A 113 -9.47 5.15 2.12
C VAL A 113 -8.02 5.37 2.54
N THR A 114 -7.81 5.43 3.84
CA THR A 114 -6.48 5.55 4.44
C THR A 114 -5.72 4.22 4.41
N VAL A 115 -4.40 4.27 4.55
CA VAL A 115 -3.57 3.05 4.64
C VAL A 115 -4.01 2.12 5.79
N PRO A 116 -4.26 2.62 7.02
CA PRO A 116 -4.74 1.78 8.11
C PRO A 116 -6.10 1.10 7.80
N GLU A 117 -7.05 1.82 7.20
CA GLU A 117 -8.35 1.25 6.81
C GLU A 117 -8.21 0.17 5.73
N GLY A 118 -7.34 0.40 4.75
CA GLY A 118 -7.03 -0.61 3.73
C GLY A 118 -6.40 -1.87 4.34
N ILE A 119 -5.53 -1.73 5.35
CA ILE A 119 -4.98 -2.87 6.09
C ILE A 119 -6.10 -3.61 6.84
N ASP A 120 -7.04 -2.90 7.48
CA ASP A 120 -8.19 -3.50 8.17
C ASP A 120 -9.07 -4.32 7.20
N GLU A 121 -9.29 -3.84 5.98
CA GLU A 121 -9.99 -4.58 4.92
C GLU A 121 -9.26 -5.86 4.52
N LEU A 122 -7.94 -5.79 4.35
CA LEU A 122 -7.11 -6.94 3.98
C LEU A 122 -7.12 -8.02 5.07
N VAL A 123 -6.97 -7.63 6.34
CA VAL A 123 -7.00 -8.57 7.48
C VAL A 123 -8.33 -9.30 7.51
N ARG A 124 -9.46 -8.57 7.49
CA ARG A 124 -10.80 -9.18 7.47
C ARG A 124 -10.99 -10.12 6.27
N GLY A 125 -10.53 -9.70 5.09
CA GLY A 125 -10.66 -10.49 3.87
C GLY A 125 -9.86 -11.80 3.91
N LEU A 126 -8.66 -11.77 4.48
CA LEU A 126 -7.78 -12.94 4.60
C LEU A 126 -8.25 -13.93 5.68
N GLU A 127 -8.86 -13.44 6.76
CA GLU A 127 -9.46 -14.31 7.79
C GLU A 127 -10.76 -14.98 7.30
N ALA A 128 -11.51 -14.32 6.43
CA ALA A 128 -12.79 -14.83 5.93
C ALA A 128 -12.66 -15.82 4.77
N VAL A 129 -11.56 -15.77 4.00
CA VAL A 129 -11.37 -16.58 2.79
C VAL A 129 -10.21 -17.54 2.97
N PRO A 130 -10.42 -18.87 2.95
CA PRO A 130 -9.31 -19.82 2.96
C PRO A 130 -8.51 -19.71 1.66
N PHE A 131 -7.33 -19.10 1.72
CA PHE A 131 -6.41 -19.02 0.59
C PHE A 131 -5.75 -20.39 0.37
N ARG A 132 -5.97 -20.98 -0.80
CA ARG A 132 -5.21 -22.15 -1.27
C ARG A 132 -3.88 -21.69 -1.86
N GLU A 133 -2.79 -22.36 -1.51
CA GLU A 133 -1.42 -22.02 -1.92
C GLU A 133 -1.15 -22.08 -3.44
N GLU A 134 -2.09 -22.63 -4.22
CA GLU A 134 -1.95 -22.92 -5.66
C GLU A 134 -1.73 -21.70 -6.57
N TYR A 135 -1.75 -20.46 -6.05
CA TYR A 135 -1.60 -19.23 -6.82
C TYR A 135 -0.44 -18.33 -6.36
N ARG A 136 0.59 -18.87 -5.70
CA ARG A 136 1.84 -18.11 -5.46
C ARG A 136 2.70 -18.14 -6.71
N ASN A 137 3.14 -16.97 -7.16
CA ASN A 137 4.29 -16.89 -8.06
C ASN A 137 5.53 -17.28 -7.23
N THR A 138 5.97 -18.51 -7.42
CA THR A 138 7.31 -18.99 -6.99
C THR A 138 8.40 -18.37 -7.85
#